data_AF-A0A2J7ZJE1-F1
#
_entry.id   AF-A0A2J7ZJE1-F1
#
_cell.length_a   1.000
_cell.length_b   1.000
_cell.length_c   1.000
_cell.angle_alpha   90.00
_cell.angle_beta   90.00
_cell.angle_gamma   90.00
#
_symmetry.space_group_name_H-M   'P 1'
#
loop_
_entity.id
_entity.type
_entity.pdbx_description
1 polymer ?
#
loop_
_entity_poly.entity_id
_entity_poly.type
_entity_poly.pdbx_seq_one_letter_code
_entity_poly.pdbx_strand_id
1 'polypeptide(L)' 'MAKTFTAEELLAYDGSDPSKPVYIAVRGDVYDVSASREFYGK' A
#
# COMPACT_ATOMS: atom_id res chain seq x y z
N MET A 1 10.24 1.28 14.90
CA MET A 1 10.83 0.40 13.88
C MET A 1 10.21 0.79 12.55
N ALA A 2 11.00 1.28 11.58
CA ALA A 2 10.49 1.61 10.26
C ALA A 2 10.32 0.31 9.46
N LYS A 3 9.10 -0.01 9.06
CA LYS A 3 8.82 -1.21 8.26
C LYS A 3 9.28 -0.94 6.83
N THR A 4 10.34 -1.63 6.41
CA THR A 4 10.88 -1.53 5.05
C THR A 4 10.15 -2.55 4.19
N PHE A 5 9.52 -2.11 3.11
CA PHE A 5 8.86 -2.98 2.16
C PHE A 5 9.73 -3.12 0.92
N THR A 6 9.89 -4.34 0.43
CA THR A 6 10.40 -4.55 -0.93
C THR A 6 9.28 -4.27 -1.94
N ALA A 7 9.63 -3.99 -3.19
CA ALA A 7 8.63 -3.78 -4.23
C ALA A 7 7.69 -4.98 -4.39
N GLU A 8 8.20 -6.20 -4.21
CA GLU A 8 7.44 -7.44 -4.29
C GLU A 8 6.46 -7.59 -3.12
N GLU A 9 6.86 -7.20 -1.90
CA GLU A 9 5.94 -7.20 -0.76
C GLU A 9 4.88 -6.11 -0.89
N LEU A 10 5.21 -4.95 -1.48
CA LEU A 10 4.27 -3.85 -1.66
C LEU A 10 3.11 -4.22 -2.59
N LEU A 11 3.36 -5.08 -3.58
CA LEU A 11 2.34 -5.57 -4.53
C LEU A 11 1.21 -6.35 -3.83
N ALA A 12 1.44 -6.92 -2.65
CA ALA A 12 0.40 -7.61 -1.90
C ALA A 12 -0.61 -6.66 -1.23
N TYR A 13 -0.36 -5.35 -1.27
CA TYR A 13 -1.12 -4.27 -0.65
C TYR A 13 -1.57 -3.22 -1.67
N ASP A 14 -1.81 -3.63 -2.93
CA ASP A 14 -2.26 -2.76 -4.02
C ASP A 14 -3.75 -2.39 -3.94
N GLY A 15 -4.47 -2.94 -2.96
CA GLY A 15 -5.91 -2.76 -2.81
C GLY A 15 -6.78 -3.79 -3.51
N SER A 16 -6.19 -4.80 -4.16
CA SER A 16 -6.93 -5.94 -4.72
C SER A 16 -7.65 -6.78 -3.66
N ASP A 17 -7.13 -6.79 -2.42
CA ASP A 17 -7.73 -7.52 -1.30
C ASP A 17 -8.39 -6.52 -0.32
N PRO A 18 -9.72 -6.52 -0.19
CA PRO A 18 -10.41 -5.56 0.68
C PRO A 18 -10.17 -5.81 2.18
N SER A 19 -9.57 -6.94 2.55
CA SER A 19 -9.18 -7.23 3.94
C SER A 19 -7.79 -6.71 4.29
N LYS A 20 -7.01 -6.25 3.29
CA LYS A 20 -5.65 -5.74 3.48
C LYS A 20 -5.60 -4.21 3.39
N PRO A 21 -4.65 -3.58 4.09
CA PRO A 21 -4.36 -2.16 3.89
C PRO A 21 -3.82 -1.90 2.48
N VAL A 22 -3.98 -0.67 2.01
CA VAL A 22 -3.47 -0.19 0.73
C VAL A 22 -2.23 0.66 0.96
N TYR A 23 -1.12 0.26 0.36
CA TYR A 23 0.16 0.97 0.44
C TYR A 23 0.59 1.50 -0.92
N ILE A 24 1.04 2.75 -0.96
CA ILE A 24 1.65 3.35 -2.16
C ILE A 24 3.07 3.81 -1.86
N ALA A 25 3.99 3.60 -2.80
CA ALA A 25 5.33 4.13 -2.71
C ALA A 25 5.44 5.41 -3.53
N VAL A 26 5.78 6.53 -2.89
CA VAL A 26 6.02 7.82 -3.53
C VAL A 26 7.43 8.28 -3.19
N ARG A 27 8.29 8.42 -4.21
CA ARG A 27 9.71 8.79 -4.05
C ARG A 27 10.52 7.90 -3.09
N GLY A 28 10.13 6.64 -2.93
CA GLY A 28 10.80 5.67 -2.07
C GLY A 28 10.23 5.58 -0.65
N ASP A 29 9.32 6.49 -0.29
CA ASP A 29 8.57 6.43 0.95
C ASP A 29 7.24 5.71 0.74
N VAL A 30 6.87 4.86 1.71
CA VAL A 30 5.62 4.09 1.68
C VAL A 30 4.57 4.79 2.53
N TYR A 31 3.40 5.03 1.93
CA TYR A 31 2.26 5.67 2.57
C TYR A 31 1.09 4.70 2.67
N ASP A 32 0.45 4.66 3.84
CA ASP A 32 -0.85 4.02 4.03
C ASP A 32 -1.96 4.92 3.50
N VAL A 33 -2.65 4.44 2.48
CA VAL A 33 -3.83 5.11 1.89
C VAL A 33 -5.09 4.26 2.06
N SER A 34 -5.07 3.33 3.02
CA SER A 34 -6.17 2.41 3.34
C SER A 34 -7.48 3.14 3.63
N ALA A 35 -7.39 4.32 4.26
CA ALA A 35 -8.54 5.18 4.55
C ALA A 35 -9.23 5.74 3.30
N SER A 36 -8.52 5.80 2.17
CA SER A 36 -9.01 6.32 0.89
C SER A 36 -8.96 5.24 -0.20
N ARG A 37 -9.17 3.97 0.17
CA ARG A 37 -9.15 2.85 -0.77
C ARG A 37 -10.10 3.07 -1.97
N GLU A 38 -11.20 3.80 -1.79
CA GLU A 38 -12.16 4.04 -2.87
C GLU A 38 -11.59 4.93 -3.99
N PHE A 39 -10.50 5.66 -3.71
CA PHE A 39 -9.80 6.51 -4.68
C PHE A 39 -8.54 5.84 -5.25
N TYR A 40 -7.92 4.91 -4.52
CA TYR A 40 -6.60 4.33 -4.86
C TYR A 40 -6.63 2.81 -5.07
N GLY A 41 -7.64 2.12 -4.55
CA GLY A 41 -7.93 0.72 -4.81
C GLY A 41 -8.53 0.60 -6.21
N LYS A 42 -7.93 -0.29 -6.99
CA LYS A 42 -8.32 -0.55 -8.38
C LYS A 42 -9.64 -1.32 -8.49
#